data_AF-A0A5K1A1E6-F1
#
_entry.id   AF-A0A5K1A1E6-F1
#
_cell.length_a   1.000
_cell.length_b   1.000
_cell.length_c   1.000
_cell.angle_alpha   90.00
_cell.angle_beta   90.00
_cell.angle_gamma   90.00
#
_symmetry.space_group_name_H-M   'P 1'
#
loop_
_entity.id
_entity.type
_entity.pdbx_description
1 polymer ?
#
loop_
_entity_poly.entity_id
_entity_poly.type
_entity_poly.pdbx_seq_one_letter_code
_entity_poly.pdbx_strand_id
1 'polypeptide(L)'
;ISEKSGFGRSLFERMSLLGHRKHLLNVQYRMHPDISLFPNNKFYKKMILDGENVKQRSYEKRYLEGRMFGTFSFISVTGGKEEKDARGHSWKNVMEASVVCDIVERLFR
;
A
#
# COMPACT_ATOMS: atom_id res chain seq x y z
N ILE A 1 4.20 -12.23 26.73
CA ILE A 1 5.52 -12.83 27.03
C ILE A 1 6.35 -12.92 25.74
N SER A 2 5.89 -13.63 24.70
CA SER A 2 6.60 -13.78 23.41
C SER A 2 7.08 -12.46 22.76
N GLU A 3 6.23 -11.43 22.67
CA GLU A 3 6.59 -10.15 22.06
C GLU A 3 7.68 -9.40 22.85
N LYS A 4 7.55 -9.35 24.18
CA LYS A 4 8.55 -8.76 25.09
C LYS A 4 9.88 -9.51 25.08
N SER A 5 9.86 -10.81 24.74
CA SER A 5 11.04 -11.65 24.59
C SER A 5 11.70 -11.55 23.20
N GLY A 6 11.19 -10.69 22.30
CA GLY A 6 11.83 -10.41 21.01
C GLY A 6 11.60 -11.46 19.92
N PHE A 7 10.63 -12.37 20.08
CA PHE A 7 10.29 -13.38 19.07
C PHE A 7 9.73 -12.78 17.77
N GLY A 8 9.25 -11.53 17.80
CA GLY A 8 8.84 -10.80 16.60
C GLY A 8 10.01 -10.32 15.74
N ARG A 9 11.25 -10.38 16.23
CA ARG A 9 12.45 -9.98 15.47
C ARG A 9 12.81 -11.07 14.46
N SER A 10 12.78 -10.71 13.18
CA SER A 10 13.22 -11.60 12.11
C SER A 10 14.72 -11.86 12.16
N LEU A 11 15.15 -12.95 11.49
CA LEU A 11 16.57 -13.24 11.31
C LEU A 11 17.28 -12.09 10.58
N PHE A 12 16.65 -11.52 9.55
CA PHE A 12 17.22 -10.43 8.75
C PHE A 12 17.49 -9.18 9.61
N GLU A 13 16.54 -8.80 10.46
CA GLU A 13 16.71 -7.68 11.39
C GLU A 13 17.82 -7.97 12.40
N ARG A 14 17.88 -9.19 12.94
CA ARG A 14 18.94 -9.60 13.86
C ARG A 14 20.32 -9.50 13.21
N MET A 15 20.49 -10.03 12.00
CA MET A 15 21.76 -9.95 11.28
C MET A 15 22.13 -8.51 10.94
N SER A 16 21.16 -7.68 10.54
CA SER A 16 21.38 -6.26 10.27
C SER A 16 21.86 -5.51 11.51
N LEU A 17 21.27 -5.79 12.69
CA LEU A 17 21.66 -5.20 13.98
C LEU A 17 23.05 -5.65 14.42
N LEU A 18 23.45 -6.88 14.08
CA LEU A 18 24.81 -7.40 14.31
C LEU A 18 25.86 -6.83 13.34
N GLY A 19 25.48 -5.89 12.47
CA GLY A 19 26.40 -5.19 11.57
C GLY A 19 26.59 -5.86 10.21
N HIS A 20 25.85 -6.92 9.88
CA HIS A 20 25.89 -7.48 8.53
C HIS A 20 25.35 -6.46 7.52
N ARG A 21 26.11 -6.24 6.45
CA ARG A 21 25.72 -5.29 5.40
C ARG A 21 24.48 -5.79 4.66
N LYS A 22 23.51 -4.90 4.49
CA LYS A 22 22.35 -5.09 3.63
C LYS A 22 22.58 -4.41 2.29
N HIS A 23 22.20 -5.07 1.22
CA HIS A 23 22.19 -4.50 -0.11
C HIS A 23 20.78 -4.02 -0.44
N LEU A 24 20.62 -2.73 -0.75
CA LEU A 24 19.34 -2.17 -1.15
C LEU A 24 19.21 -2.26 -2.66
N LEU A 25 18.26 -3.07 -3.14
CA LEU A 25 17.79 -2.97 -4.51
C LEU A 25 16.99 -1.68 -4.65
N ASN A 26 17.57 -0.73 -5.37
CA ASN A 26 17.14 0.65 -5.32
C ASN A 26 16.38 1.10 -6.57
N VAL A 27 15.93 0.18 -7.44
CA VAL A 27 15.09 0.50 -8.59
C VAL A 27 13.76 -0.23 -8.48
N GLN A 28 12.65 0.50 -8.54
CA GLN A 28 11.30 -0.06 -8.51
C GLN A 28 10.69 -0.03 -9.91
N TYR A 29 10.04 -1.14 -10.30
CA TYR A 29 9.47 -1.35 -11.62
C TYR A 29 7.95 -1.61 -11.58
N ARG A 30 7.28 -1.37 -10.44
CA ARG A 30 5.92 -1.85 -10.16
C ARG A 30 4.85 -0.77 -10.05
N MET A 31 5.18 0.44 -9.63
CA MET A 31 4.17 1.46 -9.35
C MET A 31 4.51 2.77 -10.02
N HIS A 32 3.48 3.56 -10.34
CA HIS A 32 3.67 4.88 -10.91
C HIS A 32 4.47 5.77 -9.93
N PRO A 33 5.34 6.68 -10.41
CA PRO A 33 6.16 7.55 -9.55
C PRO A 33 5.39 8.30 -8.45
N ASP A 34 4.16 8.77 -8.75
CA ASP A 34 3.31 9.43 -7.75
C ASP A 34 2.95 8.53 -6.56
N ILE A 35 2.81 7.21 -6.79
CA ILE A 35 2.56 6.23 -5.73
C ILE A 35 3.86 5.95 -4.95
N SER A 36 4.99 5.78 -5.66
CA SER A 36 6.28 5.44 -5.03
C SER A 36 6.85 6.58 -4.19
N LEU A 37 6.44 7.82 -4.47
CA LEU A 37 6.92 9.03 -3.81
C LEU A 37 6.79 8.98 -2.28
N PHE A 38 5.60 8.65 -1.77
CA PHE A 38 5.36 8.58 -0.33
C PHE A 38 6.21 7.49 0.38
N PRO A 39 6.14 6.20 0.00
CA PRO A 39 6.90 5.15 0.67
C PRO A 39 8.41 5.36 0.52
N ASN A 40 8.89 5.85 -0.63
CA ASN A 40 10.31 6.14 -0.84
C ASN A 40 10.82 7.20 0.15
N ASN A 41 10.07 8.29 0.32
CA ASN A 41 10.41 9.33 1.28
C ASN A 41 10.30 8.83 2.73
N LYS A 42 9.21 8.13 3.06
CA LYS A 42 8.88 7.73 4.45
C LYS A 42 9.78 6.60 4.98
N PHE A 43 10.12 5.63 4.15
CA PHE A 43 10.76 4.39 4.60
C PHE A 43 12.16 4.17 4.01
N TYR A 44 12.48 4.79 2.87
CA TYR A 44 13.72 4.52 2.12
C TYR A 44 14.63 5.73 1.94
N LYS A 45 14.39 6.84 2.65
CA LYS A 45 15.22 8.06 2.61
C LYS A 45 15.47 8.57 1.18
N LYS A 46 14.47 8.43 0.30
CA LYS A 46 14.57 8.81 -1.13
C LYS A 46 15.63 8.05 -1.94
N MET A 47 16.05 6.87 -1.49
CA MET A 47 17.06 6.07 -2.18
C MET A 47 16.47 5.19 -3.30
N ILE A 48 15.15 5.02 -3.38
CA ILE A 48 14.52 4.27 -4.47
C ILE A 48 14.40 5.14 -5.71
N LEU A 49 14.72 4.56 -6.86
CA LEU A 49 14.61 5.12 -8.20
C LEU A 49 13.46 4.44 -8.95
N ASP A 50 12.81 5.18 -9.83
CA ASP A 50 11.78 4.62 -10.71
C ASP A 50 12.43 4.09 -11.99
N GLY A 51 12.12 2.85 -12.35
CA GLY A 51 12.53 2.22 -13.60
C GLY A 51 11.87 2.88 -14.82
N GLU A 52 12.46 2.68 -16.00
CA GLU A 52 11.96 3.34 -17.22
C GLU A 52 10.53 2.90 -17.58
N ASN A 53 10.18 1.64 -17.31
CA ASN A 53 8.87 1.08 -17.62
C ASN A 53 7.71 1.83 -16.92
N VAL A 54 7.93 2.34 -15.71
CA VAL A 54 6.89 3.02 -14.92
C VAL A 54 6.77 4.52 -15.23
N LYS A 55 7.72 5.07 -15.98
CA LYS A 55 7.73 6.48 -16.43
C LYS A 55 7.10 6.68 -17.80
N GLN A 56 6.88 5.60 -18.53
CA GLN A 56 6.29 5.66 -19.87
C GLN A 56 4.81 6.00 -19.79
N ARG A 57 4.31 6.76 -20.77
CA ARG A 57 2.88 7.10 -20.90
C ARG A 57 1.98 5.87 -20.97
N SER A 58 2.47 4.75 -21.49
CA SER A 58 1.75 3.46 -21.53
C SER A 58 1.41 2.92 -20.13
N TYR A 59 2.11 3.41 -19.10
CA TYR A 59 1.89 3.07 -17.70
C TYR A 59 0.75 3.88 -17.05
N GLU A 60 0.37 5.02 -17.65
CA GLU A 60 -0.70 5.91 -17.18
C GLU A 60 -2.10 5.42 -17.60
N LYS A 61 -2.39 4.12 -17.36
CA LYS A 61 -3.70 3.56 -17.68
C LYS A 61 -4.76 4.09 -16.73
N ARG A 62 -5.81 4.68 -17.30
CA ARG A 62 -7.02 5.08 -16.56
C ARG A 62 -8.09 4.02 -16.75
N TYR A 63 -8.35 3.27 -15.70
CA TYR A 63 -9.38 2.23 -15.68
C TYR A 63 -10.76 2.76 -15.28
N LEU A 64 -10.80 3.88 -14.55
CA LEU A 64 -12.03 4.51 -14.09
C LEU A 64 -12.09 5.94 -14.58
N GLU A 65 -13.28 6.36 -15.02
CA GLU A 65 -13.55 7.73 -15.41
C GLU A 65 -13.88 8.60 -14.19
N GLY A 66 -13.41 9.84 -14.21
CA GLY A 66 -13.71 10.85 -13.19
C GLY A 66 -12.47 11.37 -12.48
N ARG A 67 -12.51 12.64 -12.09
CA ARG A 67 -11.37 13.33 -11.44
C ARG A 67 -10.98 12.74 -10.09
N MET A 68 -11.88 11.96 -9.47
CA MET A 68 -11.64 11.31 -8.19
C MET A 68 -10.81 10.02 -8.29
N PHE A 69 -10.61 9.46 -9.49
CA PHE A 69 -9.85 8.22 -9.71
C PHE A 69 -8.50 8.54 -10.36
N GLY A 70 -7.65 9.26 -9.62
CA GLY A 70 -6.26 9.46 -9.99
C GLY A 70 -5.42 8.20 -9.76
N THR A 71 -4.12 8.30 -10.05
CA THR A 71 -3.12 7.24 -9.83
C THR A 71 -3.16 6.67 -8.40
N PHE A 72 -3.47 7.51 -7.42
CA PHE A 72 -3.71 7.13 -6.03
C PHE A 72 -4.69 8.14 -5.44
N SER A 73 -5.74 7.65 -4.76
CA SER A 73 -6.83 8.50 -4.25
C SER A 73 -7.30 8.02 -2.89
N PHE A 74 -7.51 8.95 -1.96
CA PHE A 74 -8.19 8.69 -0.70
C PHE A 74 -9.66 9.09 -0.83
N ILE A 75 -10.55 8.09 -0.71
CA ILE A 75 -12.00 8.30 -0.80
C ILE A 75 -12.55 8.26 0.62
N SER A 76 -13.05 9.40 1.09
CA SER A 76 -13.70 9.48 2.40
C SER A 76 -15.13 8.96 2.30
N VAL A 77 -15.44 7.88 3.02
CA VAL A 77 -16.78 7.31 3.10
C VAL A 77 -17.43 7.79 4.39
N THR A 78 -18.31 8.78 4.30
CA THR A 78 -19.02 9.34 5.44
C THR A 78 -20.19 8.46 5.86
N GLY A 79 -20.50 8.42 7.16
CA GLY A 79 -21.65 7.68 7.69
C GLY A 79 -21.42 6.18 7.85
N GLY A 80 -20.21 5.69 7.55
CA GLY A 80 -19.79 4.33 7.92
C GLY A 80 -19.63 4.17 9.42
N LYS A 81 -20.01 3.00 9.92
CA LYS A 81 -19.80 2.60 11.32
C LYS A 81 -19.07 1.26 11.33
N GLU A 82 -18.01 1.20 12.11
CA GLU A 82 -17.28 -0.04 12.33
C GLU A 82 -18.09 -0.96 13.25
N GLU A 83 -18.18 -2.22 12.86
CA GLU A 83 -18.88 -3.26 13.60
C GLU A 83 -17.97 -4.46 13.76
N LYS A 84 -18.16 -5.20 14.85
CA LYS A 84 -17.46 -6.47 15.02
C LYS A 84 -18.08 -7.56 14.15
N ASP A 85 -17.27 -8.53 13.74
CA ASP A 85 -17.77 -9.77 13.14
C ASP A 85 -18.58 -10.59 14.14
N ALA A 86 -19.28 -11.62 13.67
CA ALA A 86 -20.13 -12.47 14.52
C ALA A 86 -19.36 -13.14 15.68
N ARG A 87 -18.04 -13.32 15.53
CA ARG A 87 -17.16 -13.89 16.55
C ARG A 87 -16.50 -12.84 17.46
N GLY A 88 -16.65 -11.55 17.16
CA GLY A 88 -16.13 -10.46 17.97
C GLY A 88 -14.62 -10.20 17.84
N HIS A 89 -13.94 -10.85 16.90
CA HIS A 89 -12.48 -10.86 16.73
C HIS A 89 -11.99 -9.98 15.58
N SER A 90 -12.86 -9.63 14.64
CA SER A 90 -12.53 -8.74 13.53
C SER A 90 -13.48 -7.55 13.46
N TRP A 91 -13.09 -6.52 12.72
CA TRP A 91 -13.90 -5.36 12.41
C TRP A 91 -14.30 -5.36 10.94
N LYS A 92 -15.46 -4.78 10.66
CA LYS A 92 -15.98 -4.55 9.31
C LYS A 92 -16.64 -3.18 9.25
N ASN A 93 -16.66 -2.58 8.06
CA ASN A 93 -17.45 -1.40 7.76
C ASN A 93 -18.27 -1.69 6.49
N VAL A 94 -19.59 -1.84 6.66
CA VAL A 94 -20.50 -2.21 5.57
C VAL A 94 -20.60 -1.10 4.52
N MET A 95 -20.50 0.17 4.94
CA MET A 95 -20.56 1.32 4.02
C MET A 95 -19.30 1.38 3.15
N GLU A 96 -18.11 1.21 3.73
CA GLU A 96 -16.88 1.12 2.95
C GLU A 96 -16.90 -0.07 1.98
N ALA A 97 -17.40 -1.23 2.44
CA ALA A 97 -17.53 -2.41 1.59
C ALA A 97 -18.46 -2.16 0.38
N SER A 98 -19.59 -1.47 0.58
CA SER A 98 -20.50 -1.10 -0.52
C SER A 98 -19.82 -0.19 -1.55
N VAL A 99 -19.07 0.81 -1.09
CA VAL A 99 -18.32 1.72 -1.99
C VAL A 99 -17.23 0.94 -2.75
N VAL A 100 -16.55 0.00 -2.09
CA VAL A 100 -15.58 -0.88 -2.75
C VAL A 100 -16.25 -1.73 -3.83
N CYS A 101 -17.43 -2.32 -3.55
CA CYS A 101 -18.20 -3.07 -4.55
C CYS A 101 -18.54 -2.20 -5.77
N ASP A 102 -19.03 -0.98 -5.57
CA ASP A 102 -19.36 -0.05 -6.66
C ASP A 102 -18.14 0.28 -7.53
N ILE A 103 -16.98 0.50 -6.90
CA ILE A 103 -15.72 0.78 -7.63
C ILE A 103 -15.30 -0.45 -8.42
N VAL A 104 -15.38 -1.64 -7.83
CA VAL A 104 -15.01 -2.90 -8.49
C VAL A 104 -15.93 -3.20 -9.66
N GLU A 105 -17.24 -3.00 -9.53
CA GLU A 105 -18.18 -3.17 -10.64
C GLU A 105 -17.86 -2.24 -11.82
N ARG A 106 -17.47 -0.99 -11.54
CA ARG A 106 -17.06 -0.04 -12.57
C ARG A 106 -15.72 -0.39 -13.23
N LEU A 107 -14.83 -1.10 -12.54
CA LEU A 107 -13.56 -1.58 -13.11
C LEU A 107 -13.74 -2.71 -14.12
N PHE A 108 -14.80 -3.51 -13.97
CA PHE A 108 -15.09 -4.67 -14.81
C PHE A 108 -16.14 -4.40 -15.91
N ARG A 109 -16.75 -3.22 -15.93
CA ARG A 109 -17.56 -2.73 -17.05
C ARG A 109 -16.66 -2.22 -18.17
#